data_AF-A0A4Q1KV28-F1
#
_entry.id   AF-A0A4Q1KV28-F1
#
_cell.length_a   1.000
_cell.length_b   1.000
_cell.length_c   1.000
_cell.angle_alpha   90.00
_cell.angle_beta   90.00
_cell.angle_gamma   90.00
#
_symmetry.space_group_name_H-M   'P 1'
#
loop_
_entity.id
_entity.type
_entity.pdbx_description
1 polymer ?
#
loop_
_entity_poly.entity_id
_entity_poly.type
_entity_poly.pdbx_seq_one_letter_code
_entity_poly.pdbx_strand_id
1 'polypeptide(L)'
;MKFQFIITILCWILFHTSTSAQSGCKDVFAKNYDGNATENDGSCRYKKLKIKEFKSIILSDSLNEVSGLMEWENHLYTHNDDTDLYLYQLNKEGNITRSIKLEGIKNKDCEEISQDDTHIYLGDFGNNSKGNRTDLSIYKIAKESLFDHPKIEKITFSYPEQTDFSKQKSNTTNFDCEAFIATENELILFTKQWSTKQTAVYRLPKEPGNHKAEYITSLQVNGLITGANYLASKNLISLCGYSKKLKPFIYLISDWNELNFEKTNQRKIKLQLPFHQIEGISTTNGLDYFLINEGFTKKLIGTIQQQLHFFSLDVSPK
;
A
#
# COMPACT_ATOMS: atom_id res chain seq x y z
N MET A 1 -17.81 -83.06 29.44
CA MET A 1 -17.28 -82.50 28.18
C MET A 1 -17.60 -81.01 28.17
N LYS A 2 -16.56 -80.16 28.24
CA LYS A 2 -16.66 -78.70 28.21
C LYS A 2 -16.64 -78.27 26.73
N PHE A 3 -17.55 -77.41 26.29
CA PHE A 3 -17.44 -76.72 25.01
C PHE A 3 -17.44 -75.21 25.25
N GLN A 4 -16.40 -74.58 24.69
CA GLN A 4 -15.92 -73.24 24.96
C GLN A 4 -16.72 -72.21 24.13
N PHE A 5 -17.16 -71.14 24.78
CA PHE A 5 -17.66 -69.94 24.10
C PHE A 5 -16.49 -69.22 23.42
N ILE A 6 -16.58 -68.97 22.11
CA ILE A 6 -15.70 -68.07 21.38
C ILE A 6 -16.53 -66.83 21.03
N ILE A 7 -16.28 -65.74 21.76
CA ILE A 7 -16.81 -64.41 21.45
C ILE A 7 -15.79 -63.74 20.51
N THR A 8 -16.17 -63.52 19.27
CA THR A 8 -15.37 -62.77 18.30
C THR A 8 -15.66 -61.28 18.48
N ILE A 9 -14.75 -60.54 19.11
CA ILE A 9 -14.81 -59.07 19.19
C ILE A 9 -14.26 -58.52 17.87
N LEU A 10 -15.15 -58.02 17.01
CA LEU A 10 -14.78 -57.34 15.77
C LEU A 10 -14.48 -55.88 16.09
N CYS A 11 -13.19 -55.56 16.26
CA CYS A 11 -12.73 -54.18 16.47
C CYS A 11 -12.62 -53.50 15.09
N TRP A 12 -13.65 -52.74 14.67
CA TRP A 12 -13.56 -51.88 13.50
C TRP A 12 -12.81 -50.60 13.86
N ILE A 13 -11.53 -50.56 13.48
CA ILE A 13 -10.70 -49.35 13.53
C ILE A 13 -11.26 -48.38 12.49
N LEU A 14 -11.93 -47.32 12.93
CA LEU A 14 -12.22 -46.16 12.10
C LEU A 14 -10.87 -45.50 11.76
N PHE A 15 -10.38 -45.70 10.54
CA PHE A 15 -9.33 -44.88 9.98
C PHE A 15 -9.91 -43.47 9.76
N HIS A 16 -9.76 -42.60 10.76
CA HIS A 16 -9.84 -41.18 10.53
C HIS A 16 -8.65 -40.81 9.63
N THR A 17 -8.92 -40.61 8.34
CA THR A 17 -7.98 -39.92 7.46
C THR A 17 -7.90 -38.48 7.95
N SER A 18 -6.98 -38.21 8.86
CA SER A 18 -6.55 -36.85 9.13
C SER A 18 -5.94 -36.33 7.84
N THR A 19 -6.71 -35.59 7.05
CA THR A 19 -6.17 -34.84 5.93
C THR A 19 -5.28 -33.75 6.54
N SER A 20 -3.99 -34.02 6.66
CA SER A 20 -3.01 -32.99 7.02
C SER A 20 -3.15 -31.88 5.98
N ALA A 21 -3.33 -30.64 6.42
CA ALA A 21 -3.34 -29.49 5.52
C ALA A 21 -2.03 -29.49 4.73
N GLN A 22 -2.12 -29.54 3.40
CA GLN A 22 -0.97 -29.41 2.52
C GLN A 22 -0.74 -27.92 2.27
N SER A 23 0.38 -27.40 2.74
CA SER A 23 0.78 -26.01 2.49
C SER A 23 1.56 -25.91 1.19
N GLY A 24 1.32 -24.87 0.40
CA GLY A 24 2.00 -24.61 -0.85
C GLY A 24 1.49 -23.37 -1.56
N CYS A 25 2.07 -23.04 -2.71
CA CYS A 25 1.64 -21.87 -3.48
C CYS A 25 0.27 -22.10 -4.12
N LYS A 26 -0.74 -21.30 -3.72
CA LYS A 26 -2.12 -21.41 -4.23
C LYS A 26 -2.44 -20.58 -5.46
N ASP A 27 -1.51 -19.75 -5.92
CA ASP A 27 -1.73 -18.86 -7.07
C ASP A 27 -1.48 -19.59 -8.40
N VAL A 28 -2.53 -19.78 -9.20
CA VAL A 28 -2.49 -20.42 -10.52
C VAL A 28 -1.59 -19.73 -11.54
N PHE A 29 -1.25 -18.45 -11.32
CA PHE A 29 -0.34 -17.69 -12.17
C PHE A 29 1.14 -17.78 -11.70
N ALA A 30 1.41 -18.44 -10.58
CA ALA A 30 2.77 -18.69 -10.11
C ALA A 30 3.42 -19.87 -10.84
N LYS A 31 4.75 -19.83 -10.96
CA LYS A 31 5.54 -20.89 -11.60
C LYS A 31 5.57 -22.21 -10.80
N ASN A 32 5.32 -22.12 -9.51
CA ASN A 32 5.34 -23.23 -8.56
C ASN A 32 3.96 -23.43 -7.91
N TYR A 33 2.90 -23.11 -8.64
CA TYR A 33 1.53 -23.43 -8.23
C TYR A 33 1.42 -24.91 -7.82
N ASP A 34 0.84 -25.15 -6.65
CA ASP A 34 0.52 -26.48 -6.14
C ASP A 34 -1.00 -26.64 -6.07
N GLY A 35 -1.56 -27.40 -7.02
CA GLY A 35 -3.00 -27.65 -7.08
C GLY A 35 -3.56 -28.49 -5.93
N ASN A 36 -2.69 -29.11 -5.13
CA ASN A 36 -3.09 -29.85 -3.93
C ASN A 36 -3.00 -29.00 -2.65
N ALA A 37 -2.44 -27.79 -2.72
CA ALA A 37 -2.28 -26.93 -1.55
C ALA A 37 -3.63 -26.38 -1.06
N THR A 38 -3.95 -26.66 0.20
CA THR A 38 -5.13 -26.13 0.88
C THR A 38 -4.84 -24.81 1.58
N GLU A 39 -3.60 -24.62 2.03
CA GLU A 39 -3.11 -23.40 2.69
C GLU A 39 -1.98 -22.74 1.90
N ASN A 40 -2.02 -21.41 1.79
CA ASN A 40 -0.93 -20.65 1.20
C ASN A 40 0.23 -20.54 2.18
N ASP A 41 1.45 -20.80 1.72
CA ASP A 41 2.68 -20.72 2.52
C ASP A 41 3.55 -19.50 2.17
N GLY A 42 3.06 -18.62 1.29
CA GLY A 42 3.82 -17.46 0.80
C GLY A 42 4.96 -17.81 -0.17
N SER A 43 5.07 -19.08 -0.61
CA SER A 43 6.17 -19.53 -1.46
C SER A 43 6.01 -19.20 -2.95
N CYS A 44 4.93 -18.53 -3.35
CA CYS A 44 4.64 -18.27 -4.76
C CYS A 44 5.73 -17.48 -5.48
N ARG A 45 6.21 -18.00 -6.61
CA ARG A 45 7.26 -17.42 -7.46
C ARG A 45 6.72 -17.06 -8.82
N TYR A 46 6.82 -15.79 -9.16
CA TYR A 46 6.30 -15.27 -10.43
C TYR A 46 7.37 -15.08 -11.50
N LYS A 47 6.96 -15.09 -12.77
CA LYS A 47 7.82 -14.63 -13.87
C LYS A 47 8.09 -13.14 -13.69
N LYS A 48 9.36 -12.72 -13.89
CA LYS A 48 9.74 -11.31 -13.92
C LYS A 48 8.95 -10.61 -15.03
N LEU A 49 8.14 -9.63 -14.63
CA LEU A 49 7.36 -8.80 -15.54
C LEU A 49 7.92 -7.37 -15.55
N LYS A 50 7.89 -6.73 -16.72
CA LYS A 50 8.20 -5.31 -16.90
C LYS A 50 7.13 -4.69 -17.78
N ILE A 51 6.42 -3.70 -17.26
CA ILE A 51 5.48 -2.87 -18.02
C ILE A 51 6.27 -1.84 -18.82
N LYS A 52 5.93 -1.71 -20.10
CA LYS A 52 6.65 -0.84 -21.05
C LYS A 52 5.80 0.25 -21.65
N GLU A 53 4.49 0.04 -21.73
CA GLU A 53 3.54 0.93 -22.37
C GLU A 53 2.76 1.68 -21.30
N PHE A 54 2.74 3.01 -21.41
CA PHE A 54 2.08 3.92 -20.51
C PHE A 54 1.44 5.04 -21.32
N LYS A 55 0.26 5.50 -20.92
CA LYS A 55 -0.24 6.83 -21.29
C LYS A 55 0.21 7.79 -20.19
N SER A 56 1.09 8.74 -20.50
CA SER A 56 1.61 9.73 -19.54
C SER A 56 1.08 11.12 -19.88
N ILE A 57 0.68 11.87 -18.87
CA ILE A 57 0.14 13.23 -18.99
C ILE A 57 0.87 14.12 -18.01
N ILE A 58 1.43 15.22 -18.48
CA ILE A 58 2.04 16.23 -17.60
C ILE A 58 0.92 16.91 -16.80
N LEU A 59 1.09 17.01 -15.49
CA LEU A 59 0.13 17.66 -14.61
C LEU A 59 0.43 19.16 -14.46
N SER A 60 -0.54 19.90 -13.92
CA SER A 60 -0.39 21.32 -13.58
C SER A 60 0.84 21.56 -12.70
N ASP A 61 1.50 22.72 -12.86
CA ASP A 61 2.62 23.16 -12.00
C ASP A 61 2.20 23.37 -10.54
N SER A 62 0.90 23.50 -10.27
CA SER A 62 0.35 23.49 -8.92
C SER A 62 0.44 22.12 -8.23
N LEU A 63 0.85 21.06 -8.93
CA LEU A 63 0.99 19.68 -8.42
C LEU A 63 2.44 19.20 -8.46
N ASN A 64 3.41 20.11 -8.29
CA ASN A 64 4.83 19.78 -8.46
C ASN A 64 5.36 18.79 -7.40
N GLU A 65 4.82 18.82 -6.18
CA GLU A 65 5.19 17.94 -5.06
C GLU A 65 4.07 16.92 -4.78
N VAL A 66 3.44 16.44 -5.85
CA VAL A 66 2.28 15.57 -5.77
C VAL A 66 2.60 14.24 -5.10
N SER A 67 1.77 13.88 -4.12
CA SER A 67 1.90 12.69 -3.30
C SER A 67 0.52 12.09 -3.01
N GLY A 68 0.43 10.76 -2.94
CA GLY A 68 -0.81 10.01 -2.79
C GLY A 68 -1.73 10.03 -4.02
N LEU A 69 -2.49 8.95 -4.22
CA LEU A 69 -3.49 8.87 -5.28
C LEU A 69 -4.63 7.90 -4.93
N MET A 70 -5.87 8.36 -5.02
CA MET A 70 -7.06 7.49 -4.93
C MET A 70 -8.08 7.79 -6.03
N GLU A 71 -8.95 6.82 -6.35
CA GLU A 71 -10.08 7.02 -7.26
C GLU A 71 -11.40 6.90 -6.49
N TRP A 72 -12.24 7.93 -6.52
CA TRP A 72 -13.57 7.95 -5.91
C TRP A 72 -14.56 8.61 -6.88
N GLU A 73 -15.76 8.02 -7.02
CA GLU A 73 -16.81 8.51 -7.95
C GLU A 73 -16.27 8.85 -9.36
N ASN A 74 -15.46 7.95 -9.93
CA ASN A 74 -14.84 8.07 -11.26
C ASN A 74 -13.89 9.28 -11.45
N HIS A 75 -13.44 9.90 -10.36
CA HIS A 75 -12.41 10.94 -10.37
C HIS A 75 -11.20 10.51 -9.57
N LEU A 76 -10.03 11.02 -9.95
CA LEU A 76 -8.81 10.85 -9.19
C LEU A 76 -8.71 11.96 -8.14
N TYR A 77 -8.13 11.65 -6.99
CA TYR A 77 -7.87 12.60 -5.92
C TYR A 77 -6.42 12.48 -5.46
N THR A 78 -5.77 13.63 -5.24
CA THR A 78 -4.35 13.72 -4.87
C THR A 78 -4.09 15.00 -4.05
N HIS A 79 -2.91 15.11 -3.45
CA HIS A 79 -2.46 16.27 -2.70
C HIS A 79 -0.98 16.56 -3.01
N ASN A 80 -0.45 17.68 -2.53
CA ASN A 80 1.00 17.89 -2.46
C ASN A 80 1.52 17.54 -1.05
N ASP A 81 2.81 17.22 -0.95
CA ASP A 81 3.52 16.91 0.31
C ASP A 81 3.98 18.17 1.08
N ASP A 82 3.86 19.35 0.48
CA ASP A 82 4.35 20.61 1.04
C ASP A 82 3.34 21.33 1.95
N THR A 83 3.43 22.65 2.10
CA THR A 83 2.47 23.41 2.93
C THR A 83 1.07 23.53 2.33
N ASP A 84 0.80 22.91 1.19
CA ASP A 84 -0.51 22.89 0.54
C ASP A 84 -1.56 22.17 1.41
N LEU A 85 -2.72 22.80 1.53
CA LEU A 85 -3.86 22.35 2.34
C LEU A 85 -5.06 21.95 1.46
N TYR A 86 -4.84 21.77 0.16
CA TYR A 86 -5.89 21.39 -0.78
C TYR A 86 -5.82 19.91 -1.12
N LEU A 87 -7.01 19.31 -1.22
CA LEU A 87 -7.23 18.08 -1.96
C LEU A 87 -7.66 18.42 -3.39
N TYR A 88 -6.98 17.86 -4.37
CA TYR A 88 -7.25 18.11 -5.78
C TYR A 88 -8.02 16.95 -6.40
N GLN A 89 -9.18 17.25 -6.96
CA GLN A 89 -9.93 16.32 -7.80
C GLN A 89 -9.47 16.49 -9.25
N LEU A 90 -9.09 15.38 -9.90
CA LEU A 90 -8.66 15.33 -11.29
C LEU A 90 -9.63 14.47 -12.11
N ASN A 91 -9.81 14.82 -13.38
CA ASN A 91 -10.33 13.88 -14.38
C ASN A 91 -9.22 12.88 -14.81
N LYS A 92 -9.59 11.85 -15.58
CA LYS A 92 -8.65 10.81 -16.06
C LYS A 92 -7.66 11.31 -17.12
N GLU A 93 -7.85 12.55 -17.57
CA GLU A 93 -6.93 13.31 -18.41
C GLU A 93 -5.97 14.19 -17.58
N GLY A 94 -5.98 14.09 -16.25
CA GLY A 94 -5.05 14.82 -15.37
C GLY A 94 -5.39 16.29 -15.14
N ASN A 95 -6.54 16.78 -15.61
CA ASN A 95 -6.96 18.16 -15.39
C ASN A 95 -7.61 18.29 -14.01
N ILE A 96 -7.25 19.35 -13.29
CA ILE A 96 -7.90 19.71 -12.02
C ILE A 96 -9.33 20.16 -12.31
N THR A 97 -10.31 19.42 -11.80
CA THR A 97 -11.74 19.74 -11.91
C THR A 97 -12.27 20.42 -10.64
N ARG A 98 -11.59 20.24 -9.51
CA ARG A 98 -11.92 20.89 -8.24
C ARG A 98 -10.70 20.94 -7.32
N SER A 99 -10.60 22.01 -6.54
CA SER A 99 -9.65 22.13 -5.42
C SER A 99 -10.47 22.32 -4.14
N ILE A 100 -10.27 21.43 -3.16
CA ILE A 100 -11.04 21.38 -1.92
C ILE A 100 -10.11 21.76 -0.78
N LYS A 101 -10.34 22.92 -0.16
CA LYS A 101 -9.52 23.35 0.98
C LYS A 101 -9.90 22.55 2.22
N LEU A 102 -8.92 21.91 2.84
CA LEU A 102 -9.10 21.16 4.08
C LEU A 102 -8.86 22.08 5.27
N GLU A 103 -9.90 22.80 5.69
CA GLU A 103 -9.76 23.74 6.81
C GLU A 103 -9.47 23.02 8.14
N GLY A 104 -8.57 23.59 8.93
CA GLY A 104 -8.20 23.04 10.25
C GLY A 104 -7.09 21.99 10.22
N ILE A 105 -6.63 21.54 9.05
CA ILE A 105 -5.42 20.70 8.98
C ILE A 105 -4.15 21.56 8.97
N LYS A 106 -3.04 20.95 9.37
CA LYS A 106 -1.70 21.45 9.11
C LYS A 106 -0.98 20.39 8.28
N ASN A 107 -0.37 20.81 7.19
CA ASN A 107 0.50 19.94 6.40
C ASN A 107 1.95 20.20 6.82
N LYS A 108 2.64 19.14 7.24
CA LYS A 108 4.05 19.17 7.65
C LYS A 108 4.90 18.23 6.81
N ASP A 109 4.35 17.05 6.50
CA ASP A 109 4.97 15.99 5.69
C ASP A 109 3.83 15.02 5.28
N CYS A 110 3.00 15.44 4.30
CA CYS A 110 1.83 14.68 3.85
C CYS A 110 2.21 13.72 2.72
N GLU A 111 2.07 12.43 2.97
CA GLU A 111 2.69 11.41 2.12
C GLU A 111 1.69 10.49 1.41
N GLU A 112 0.45 10.36 1.90
CA GLU A 112 -0.49 9.38 1.35
C GLU A 112 -1.96 9.76 1.56
N ILE A 113 -2.80 9.29 0.62
CA ILE A 113 -4.25 9.34 0.72
C ILE A 113 -4.89 7.98 0.49
N SER A 114 -5.80 7.60 1.37
CA SER A 114 -6.57 6.37 1.26
C SER A 114 -8.05 6.62 1.55
N GLN A 115 -8.88 5.59 1.40
CA GLN A 115 -10.32 5.70 1.65
C GLN A 115 -10.93 4.37 2.08
N ASP A 116 -12.05 4.46 2.79
CA ASP A 116 -13.04 3.40 2.90
C ASP A 116 -14.38 3.87 2.32
N ASP A 117 -15.47 3.15 2.54
CA ASP A 117 -16.79 3.50 1.99
C ASP A 117 -17.28 4.89 2.41
N THR A 118 -16.90 5.35 3.60
CA THR A 118 -17.51 6.51 4.26
C THR A 118 -16.53 7.67 4.48
N HIS A 119 -15.23 7.37 4.53
CA HIS A 119 -14.19 8.34 4.85
C HIS A 119 -13.04 8.34 3.84
N ILE A 120 -12.42 9.50 3.72
CA ILE A 120 -11.11 9.69 3.13
C ILE A 120 -10.11 9.86 4.28
N TYR A 121 -8.91 9.33 4.11
CA TYR A 121 -7.84 9.41 5.08
C TYR A 121 -6.63 10.08 4.41
N LEU A 122 -6.07 11.12 5.04
CA LEU A 122 -4.90 11.85 4.56
C LEU A 122 -3.78 11.77 5.61
N GLY A 123 -2.63 11.23 5.24
CA GLY A 123 -1.51 10.96 6.15
C GLY A 123 -0.49 12.08 6.21
N ASP A 124 -0.37 12.75 7.36
CA ASP A 124 0.71 13.70 7.70
C ASP A 124 1.67 13.02 8.68
N PHE A 125 2.61 12.24 8.14
CA PHE A 125 3.43 11.31 8.92
C PHE A 125 4.83 11.03 8.34
N GLY A 126 5.24 11.72 7.26
CA GLY A 126 6.61 11.63 6.76
C GLY A 126 7.60 12.00 7.88
N ASN A 127 8.76 11.35 7.90
CA ASN A 127 9.75 11.55 8.97
C ASN A 127 11.20 11.43 8.47
N ASN A 128 11.41 11.53 7.17
CA ASN A 128 12.69 11.25 6.51
C ASN A 128 13.79 12.29 6.81
N SER A 129 13.42 13.55 7.11
CA SER A 129 14.37 14.67 7.14
C SER A 129 15.28 14.68 8.37
N LYS A 130 14.72 14.31 9.54
CA LYS A 130 15.41 14.29 10.85
C LYS A 130 15.07 13.09 11.72
N GLY A 131 14.09 12.25 11.34
CA GLY A 131 13.75 11.04 12.09
C GLY A 131 13.23 11.29 13.51
N ASN A 132 12.74 12.48 13.81
CA ASN A 132 12.44 12.91 15.18
C ASN A 132 11.04 13.51 15.36
N ARG A 133 10.10 13.26 14.43
CA ARG A 133 8.71 13.68 14.62
C ARG A 133 8.05 12.92 15.76
N THR A 134 7.27 13.63 16.56
CA THR A 134 6.43 13.12 17.66
C THR A 134 4.95 13.42 17.45
N ASP A 135 4.61 13.91 16.25
CA ASP A 135 3.31 14.47 15.88
C ASP A 135 2.75 13.80 14.62
N LEU A 136 3.06 12.50 14.41
CA LEU A 136 2.57 11.73 13.27
C LEU A 136 1.04 11.62 13.34
N SER A 137 0.38 11.84 12.21
CA SER A 137 -1.07 11.87 12.18
C SER A 137 -1.71 11.48 10.86
N ILE A 138 -2.98 11.11 10.94
CA ILE A 138 -3.86 10.84 9.81
C ILE A 138 -5.14 11.62 10.04
N TYR A 139 -5.51 12.46 9.07
CA TYR A 139 -6.78 13.18 9.04
C TYR A 139 -7.85 12.27 8.46
N LYS A 140 -8.96 12.10 9.19
CA LYS A 140 -10.13 11.31 8.78
C LYS A 140 -11.23 12.28 8.35
N ILE A 141 -11.62 12.22 7.09
CA ILE A 141 -12.49 13.20 6.43
C ILE A 141 -13.77 12.49 6.00
N ALA A 142 -14.93 12.94 6.49
CA ALA A 142 -16.21 12.35 6.11
C ALA A 142 -16.57 12.70 4.66
N LYS A 143 -16.73 11.69 3.79
CA LYS A 143 -17.03 11.88 2.35
C LYS A 143 -18.29 12.70 2.11
N GLU A 144 -19.33 12.48 2.92
CA GLU A 144 -20.60 13.22 2.86
C GLU A 144 -20.44 14.75 2.97
N SER A 145 -19.38 15.19 3.63
CA SER A 145 -19.10 16.62 3.88
C SER A 145 -17.99 17.19 2.99
N LEU A 146 -17.36 16.36 2.14
CA LEU A 146 -16.13 16.74 1.43
C LEU A 146 -16.30 18.02 0.59
N PHE A 147 -17.48 18.22 0.00
CA PHE A 147 -17.75 19.36 -0.87
C PHE A 147 -18.50 20.51 -0.20
N ASP A 148 -18.93 20.32 1.05
CA ASP A 148 -19.67 21.30 1.84
C ASP A 148 -19.17 21.25 3.29
N HIS A 149 -18.11 22.04 3.56
CA HIS A 149 -17.42 22.12 4.85
C HIS A 149 -16.93 20.76 5.37
N PRO A 150 -15.76 20.27 4.89
CA PRO A 150 -15.20 18.99 5.31
C PRO A 150 -15.17 18.82 6.82
N LYS A 151 -15.83 17.77 7.33
CA LYS A 151 -15.72 17.33 8.72
C LYS A 151 -14.45 16.50 8.83
N ILE A 152 -13.48 17.02 9.59
CA ILE A 152 -12.15 16.43 9.72
C ILE A 152 -11.89 16.07 11.18
N GLU A 153 -11.61 14.80 11.41
CA GLU A 153 -11.13 14.27 12.69
C GLU A 153 -9.64 13.91 12.57
N LYS A 154 -8.97 13.72 13.71
CA LYS A 154 -7.53 13.45 13.75
C LYS A 154 -7.21 12.17 14.51
N ILE A 155 -6.48 11.29 13.85
CA ILE A 155 -5.86 10.10 14.43
C ILE A 155 -4.37 10.44 14.58
N THR A 156 -3.85 10.37 15.79
CA THR A 156 -2.41 10.58 16.07
C THR A 156 -1.80 9.26 16.49
N PHE A 157 -0.54 9.04 16.14
CA PHE A 157 0.13 7.81 16.51
C PHE A 157 1.63 7.97 16.76
N SER A 158 2.19 6.95 17.39
CA SER A 158 3.62 6.79 17.61
C SER A 158 4.02 5.32 17.40
N TYR A 159 5.26 5.11 16.99
CA TYR A 159 5.88 3.79 16.97
C TYR A 159 6.45 3.47 18.35
N PRO A 160 6.00 2.41 19.05
CA PRO A 160 6.54 2.03 20.36
C PRO A 160 8.06 1.81 20.36
N GLU A 161 8.63 1.40 19.22
CA GLU A 161 10.04 1.10 19.06
C GLU A 161 10.91 2.36 18.81
N GLN A 162 10.31 3.49 18.46
CA GLN A 162 11.02 4.76 18.28
C GLN A 162 11.23 5.42 19.65
N THR A 163 12.36 5.11 20.29
CA THR A 163 12.69 5.62 21.63
C THR A 163 13.70 6.78 21.62
N ASP A 164 14.38 7.00 20.49
CA ASP A 164 15.33 8.12 20.29
C ASP A 164 14.79 9.14 19.28
N PHE A 165 14.58 10.37 19.75
CA PHE A 165 14.14 11.52 18.96
C PHE A 165 15.25 12.59 18.82
N SER A 166 16.52 12.21 19.02
CA SER A 166 17.64 13.04 18.63
C SER A 166 17.64 13.28 17.12
N LYS A 167 18.09 14.45 16.68
CA LYS A 167 18.10 14.79 15.25
C LYS A 167 19.05 13.86 14.50
N GLN A 168 18.51 13.11 13.54
CA GLN A 168 19.28 12.22 12.69
C GLN A 168 19.64 12.87 11.35
N LYS A 169 20.50 12.20 10.57
CA LYS A 169 20.73 12.58 9.18
C LYS A 169 19.47 12.24 8.36
N SER A 170 19.25 12.97 7.27
CA SER A 170 18.13 12.65 6.38
C SER A 170 18.26 11.23 5.83
N ASN A 171 17.12 10.55 5.70
CA ASN A 171 16.98 9.22 5.11
C ASN A 171 17.71 8.13 5.89
N THR A 172 17.80 8.25 7.22
CA THR A 172 18.40 7.23 8.10
C THR A 172 17.44 6.59 9.10
N THR A 173 16.28 7.19 9.33
CA THR A 173 15.25 6.60 10.23
C THR A 173 14.58 5.40 9.57
N ASN A 174 14.10 4.45 10.40
CA ASN A 174 13.22 3.36 9.97
C ASN A 174 11.73 3.66 10.24
N PHE A 175 11.46 4.78 10.91
CA PHE A 175 10.12 5.23 11.33
C PHE A 175 9.62 6.35 10.42
N ASP A 176 9.85 6.17 9.13
CA ASP A 176 9.43 7.02 8.03
C ASP A 176 8.23 6.36 7.38
N CYS A 177 7.03 6.84 7.68
CA CYS A 177 5.80 6.29 7.11
C CYS A 177 5.55 7.00 5.79
N GLU A 178 5.29 6.25 4.70
CA GLU A 178 5.05 6.87 3.39
C GLU A 178 3.93 6.20 2.59
N ALA A 179 3.26 5.18 3.15
CA ALA A 179 2.05 4.65 2.55
C ALA A 179 1.18 4.01 3.61
N PHE A 180 -0.12 3.96 3.35
CA PHE A 180 -1.08 3.20 4.15
C PHE A 180 -2.33 2.86 3.34
N ILE A 181 -3.09 1.90 3.85
CA ILE A 181 -4.42 1.56 3.35
C ILE A 181 -5.44 1.63 4.47
N ALA A 182 -6.68 1.96 4.14
CA ALA A 182 -7.82 1.78 5.03
C ALA A 182 -8.56 0.48 4.68
N THR A 183 -8.71 -0.41 5.66
CA THR A 183 -9.55 -1.60 5.57
C THR A 183 -10.93 -1.30 6.19
N GLU A 184 -11.80 -2.30 6.26
CA GLU A 184 -13.06 -2.18 7.00
C GLU A 184 -12.83 -1.83 8.48
N ASN A 185 -11.78 -2.39 9.09
CA ASN A 185 -11.60 -2.35 10.55
C ASN A 185 -10.44 -1.45 11.01
N GLU A 186 -9.39 -1.30 10.20
CA GLU A 186 -8.12 -0.72 10.65
C GLU A 186 -7.38 0.00 9.51
N LEU A 187 -6.36 0.76 9.87
CA LEU A 187 -5.37 1.27 8.93
C LEU A 187 -4.14 0.37 8.97
N ILE A 188 -3.61 0.03 7.80
CA ILE A 188 -2.34 -0.70 7.68
C ILE A 188 -1.30 0.26 7.12
N LEU A 189 -0.24 0.51 7.89
CA LEU A 189 0.82 1.47 7.58
C LEU A 189 2.06 0.75 7.02
N PHE A 190 2.76 1.41 6.10
CA PHE A 190 3.97 0.90 5.46
C PHE A 190 5.09 1.93 5.58
N THR A 191 6.22 1.53 6.18
CA THR A 191 7.39 2.42 6.28
C THR A 191 8.31 2.37 5.07
N LYS A 192 9.04 3.45 4.80
CA LYS A 192 10.09 3.55 3.80
C LYS A 192 11.46 3.44 4.44
N GLN A 193 11.99 2.21 4.53
CA GLN A 193 13.32 2.02 5.12
C GLN A 193 14.43 2.24 4.10
N TRP A 194 15.00 3.44 4.08
CA TRP A 194 16.02 3.87 3.12
C TRP A 194 17.27 2.99 3.09
N SER A 195 17.73 2.50 4.23
CA SER A 195 18.97 1.70 4.33
C SER A 195 18.76 0.25 3.89
N THR A 196 17.78 -0.43 4.47
CA THR A 196 17.48 -1.85 4.25
C THR A 196 16.69 -2.09 2.97
N LYS A 197 15.95 -1.08 2.47
CA LYS A 197 15.00 -1.17 1.34
C LYS A 197 13.86 -2.16 1.61
N GLN A 198 13.47 -2.24 2.87
CA GLN A 198 12.33 -2.99 3.37
C GLN A 198 11.18 -2.03 3.66
N THR A 199 10.01 -2.59 3.98
CA THR A 199 8.90 -1.85 4.58
C THR A 199 8.42 -2.62 5.81
N ALA A 200 8.39 -1.95 6.95
CA ALA A 200 7.72 -2.49 8.13
C ALA A 200 6.23 -2.21 8.01
N VAL A 201 5.42 -3.20 8.38
CA VAL A 201 3.97 -3.17 8.32
C VAL A 201 3.44 -3.01 9.74
N TYR A 202 2.59 -2.03 9.95
CA TYR A 202 1.93 -1.78 11.23
C TYR A 202 0.42 -1.73 11.06
N ARG A 203 -0.33 -2.03 12.12
CA ARG A 203 -1.76 -1.71 12.20
C ARG A 203 -2.05 -0.57 13.16
N LEU A 204 -3.13 0.16 12.87
CA LEU A 204 -3.60 1.29 13.65
C LEU A 204 -5.15 1.34 13.65
N PRO A 205 -5.81 1.63 14.78
CA PRO A 205 -7.25 1.87 14.80
C PRO A 205 -7.68 3.07 13.93
N LYS A 206 -8.90 3.03 13.38
CA LYS A 206 -9.51 4.13 12.60
C LYS A 206 -10.22 5.18 13.46
N GLU A 207 -10.24 4.99 14.78
CA GLU A 207 -10.90 5.89 15.72
C GLU A 207 -10.04 7.13 15.98
N PRO A 208 -10.63 8.34 16.00
CA PRO A 208 -9.92 9.55 16.39
C PRO A 208 -9.28 9.41 17.78
N GLY A 209 -8.10 10.02 17.96
CA GLY A 209 -7.36 9.96 19.22
C GLY A 209 -5.92 9.49 19.07
N ASN A 210 -5.26 9.28 20.22
CA ASN A 210 -3.85 8.91 20.29
C ASN A 210 -3.69 7.39 20.38
N HIS A 211 -2.91 6.83 19.47
CA HIS A 211 -2.68 5.39 19.38
C HIS A 211 -1.20 5.03 19.34
N LYS A 212 -0.92 3.76 19.60
CA LYS A 212 0.38 3.15 19.36
C LYS A 212 0.24 2.23 18.15
N ALA A 213 1.07 2.44 17.14
CA ALA A 213 1.11 1.55 15.99
C ALA A 213 1.60 0.17 16.45
N GLU A 214 0.91 -0.89 16.04
CA GLU A 214 1.31 -2.27 16.38
C GLU A 214 2.06 -2.88 15.22
N TYR A 215 3.32 -3.27 15.46
CA TYR A 215 4.15 -3.94 14.46
C TYR A 215 3.58 -5.32 14.10
N ILE A 216 3.48 -5.59 12.81
CA ILE A 216 3.03 -6.87 12.27
C ILE A 216 4.21 -7.68 11.72
N THR A 217 4.91 -7.14 10.72
CA THR A 217 6.03 -7.81 10.04
C THR A 217 6.89 -6.82 9.24
N SER A 218 7.93 -7.31 8.57
CA SER A 218 8.75 -6.55 7.62
C SER A 218 8.86 -7.28 6.29
N LEU A 219 8.49 -6.59 5.20
CA LEU A 219 8.51 -7.14 3.85
C LEU A 219 9.81 -6.80 3.12
N GLN A 220 10.41 -7.82 2.48
CA GLN A 220 11.64 -7.70 1.70
C GLN A 220 11.39 -7.17 0.29
N VAL A 221 10.83 -5.96 0.20
CA VAL A 221 10.44 -5.32 -1.07
C VAL A 221 11.65 -5.08 -1.99
N ASN A 222 12.84 -4.86 -1.43
CA ASN A 222 14.04 -4.44 -2.17
C ASN A 222 13.77 -3.15 -2.97
N GLY A 223 13.16 -2.16 -2.31
CA GLY A 223 12.82 -0.85 -2.86
C GLY A 223 12.34 0.09 -1.76
N LEU A 224 12.09 1.35 -2.14
CA LEU A 224 11.47 2.36 -1.28
C LEU A 224 9.98 2.38 -1.64
N ILE A 225 9.10 2.12 -0.68
CA ILE A 225 7.64 2.23 -0.83
C ILE A 225 7.25 3.69 -0.58
N THR A 226 6.30 4.17 -1.37
CA THR A 226 5.87 5.58 -1.40
C THR A 226 4.38 5.75 -1.74
N GLY A 227 3.65 4.66 -1.85
CA GLY A 227 2.22 4.75 -2.09
C GLY A 227 1.55 3.38 -2.05
N ALA A 228 0.27 3.36 -1.73
CA ALA A 228 -0.53 2.16 -1.57
C ALA A 228 -1.98 2.35 -2.01
N ASN A 229 -2.56 1.27 -2.52
CA ASN A 229 -3.98 1.16 -2.80
C ASN A 229 -4.49 -0.18 -2.28
N TYR A 230 -5.70 -0.19 -1.73
CA TYR A 230 -6.41 -1.41 -1.34
C TYR A 230 -7.69 -1.58 -2.14
N LEU A 231 -7.83 -2.76 -2.75
CA LEU A 231 -9.03 -3.18 -3.45
C LEU A 231 -9.67 -4.34 -2.67
N ALA A 232 -10.63 -4.00 -1.81
CA ALA A 232 -11.30 -4.93 -0.90
C ALA A 232 -11.97 -6.10 -1.66
N SER A 233 -12.64 -5.84 -2.78
CA SER A 233 -13.35 -6.88 -3.56
C SER A 233 -12.46 -8.00 -4.10
N LYS A 234 -11.16 -7.73 -4.21
CA LYS A 234 -10.14 -8.71 -4.66
C LYS A 234 -9.14 -9.06 -3.57
N ASN A 235 -9.30 -8.48 -2.39
CA ASN A 235 -8.36 -8.57 -1.29
C ASN A 235 -6.90 -8.33 -1.76
N LEU A 236 -6.70 -7.23 -2.48
CA LEU A 236 -5.46 -6.91 -3.17
C LEU A 236 -4.91 -5.59 -2.63
N ILE A 237 -3.67 -5.61 -2.16
CA ILE A 237 -2.89 -4.42 -1.86
C ILE A 237 -1.92 -4.20 -3.02
N SER A 238 -1.94 -2.99 -3.57
CA SER A 238 -1.02 -2.55 -4.61
C SER A 238 -0.15 -1.46 -4.05
N LEU A 239 1.14 -1.74 -3.84
CA LEU A 239 2.11 -0.73 -3.43
C LEU A 239 2.86 -0.21 -4.66
N CYS A 240 3.23 1.07 -4.66
CA CYS A 240 4.20 1.62 -5.60
C CYS A 240 5.47 2.07 -4.89
N GLY A 241 6.50 2.31 -5.69
CA GLY A 241 7.79 2.73 -5.16
C GLY A 241 8.89 2.71 -6.21
N TYR A 242 10.10 3.04 -5.77
CA TYR A 242 11.28 3.05 -6.63
C TYR A 242 12.55 2.58 -5.92
N SER A 243 13.55 2.18 -6.71
CA SER A 243 14.89 1.90 -6.18
C SER A 243 15.68 3.19 -5.91
N LYS A 244 16.77 3.13 -5.13
CA LYS A 244 17.73 4.26 -4.98
C LYS A 244 18.29 4.83 -6.29
N LYS A 245 18.18 4.08 -7.40
CA LYS A 245 18.55 4.53 -8.75
C LYS A 245 17.35 5.09 -9.53
N LEU A 246 16.26 5.46 -8.84
CA LEU A 246 15.01 5.96 -9.40
C LEU A 246 14.46 5.02 -10.47
N LYS A 247 14.24 3.76 -10.09
CA LYS A 247 13.67 2.74 -10.97
C LYS A 247 12.35 2.28 -10.37
N PRO A 248 11.21 2.73 -10.92
CA PRO A 248 9.91 2.42 -10.37
C PRO A 248 9.50 0.95 -10.48
N PHE A 249 8.60 0.57 -9.59
CA PHE A 249 7.95 -0.72 -9.55
C PHE A 249 6.56 -0.59 -8.92
N ILE A 250 5.71 -1.58 -9.19
CA ILE A 250 4.58 -1.91 -8.33
C ILE A 250 4.88 -3.22 -7.59
N TYR A 251 4.33 -3.37 -6.41
CA TYR A 251 4.48 -4.54 -5.55
C TYR A 251 3.10 -4.97 -5.08
N LEU A 252 2.61 -6.08 -5.64
CA LEU A 252 1.29 -6.61 -5.37
C LEU A 252 1.36 -7.60 -4.22
N ILE A 253 0.45 -7.45 -3.27
CA ILE A 253 0.23 -8.37 -2.15
C ILE A 253 -1.21 -8.85 -2.25
N SER A 254 -1.41 -10.16 -2.38
CA SER A 254 -2.72 -10.78 -2.51
C SER A 254 -2.84 -12.01 -1.63
N ASP A 255 -4.06 -12.53 -1.49
CA ASP A 255 -4.35 -13.67 -0.62
C ASP A 255 -3.90 -13.40 0.83
N TRP A 256 -4.08 -12.15 1.28
CA TRP A 256 -3.73 -11.74 2.63
C TRP A 256 -4.97 -11.83 3.52
N ASN A 257 -4.96 -12.74 4.48
CA ASN A 257 -5.90 -12.63 5.58
C ASN A 257 -5.37 -11.58 6.57
N GLU A 258 -6.26 -10.91 7.29
CA GLU A 258 -5.97 -9.79 8.21
C GLU A 258 -5.00 -10.14 9.37
N LEU A 259 -4.36 -11.32 9.34
CA LEU A 259 -3.52 -11.86 10.41
C LEU A 259 -2.14 -12.37 9.95
N ASN A 260 -1.84 -12.46 8.64
CA ASN A 260 -0.56 -13.04 8.22
C ASN A 260 -0.03 -12.55 6.87
N PHE A 261 0.71 -11.42 6.91
CA PHE A 261 1.45 -10.90 5.76
C PHE A 261 2.58 -11.83 5.27
N GLU A 262 3.08 -12.76 6.10
CA GLU A 262 4.19 -13.65 5.74
C GLU A 262 3.76 -14.77 4.78
N LYS A 263 2.48 -15.15 4.81
CA LYS A 263 1.89 -16.19 3.95
C LYS A 263 1.27 -15.63 2.67
N THR A 264 1.45 -14.34 2.41
CA THR A 264 0.82 -13.66 1.27
C THR A 264 1.52 -13.94 -0.04
N ASN A 265 0.76 -13.82 -1.12
CA ASN A 265 1.30 -13.81 -2.47
C ASN A 265 1.91 -12.45 -2.78
N GLN A 266 3.23 -12.42 -2.99
CA GLN A 266 3.99 -11.20 -3.22
C GLN A 266 4.57 -11.15 -4.64
N ARG A 267 4.23 -10.11 -5.40
CA ARG A 267 4.69 -9.96 -6.79
C ARG A 267 5.20 -8.56 -7.09
N LYS A 268 6.50 -8.45 -7.31
CA LYS A 268 7.14 -7.21 -7.79
C LYS A 268 7.15 -7.14 -9.32
N ILE A 269 6.61 -6.06 -9.87
CA ILE A 269 6.55 -5.79 -11.31
C ILE A 269 7.32 -4.49 -11.59
N LYS A 270 8.26 -4.54 -12.53
CA LYS A 270 9.08 -3.35 -12.88
C LYS A 270 8.34 -2.45 -13.86
N LEU A 271 8.55 -1.15 -13.76
CA LEU A 271 8.01 -0.18 -14.71
C LEU A 271 9.15 0.39 -15.56
N GLN A 272 8.95 0.52 -16.87
CA GLN A 272 9.91 1.17 -17.78
C GLN A 272 9.74 2.69 -17.78
N LEU A 273 9.70 3.28 -16.59
CA LEU A 273 9.66 4.73 -16.34
C LEU A 273 10.93 5.14 -15.60
N PRO A 274 12.12 5.08 -16.24
CA PRO A 274 13.37 5.36 -15.55
C PRO A 274 13.36 6.79 -15.01
N PHE A 275 13.98 6.97 -13.85
CA PHE A 275 14.12 8.23 -13.16
C PHE A 275 12.86 8.85 -12.57
N HIS A 276 11.70 8.19 -12.66
CA HIS A 276 10.50 8.72 -12.02
C HIS A 276 10.49 8.36 -10.54
N GLN A 277 10.09 9.32 -9.70
CA GLN A 277 9.77 9.11 -8.29
C GLN A 277 8.25 8.97 -8.23
N ILE A 278 7.77 7.72 -8.35
CA ILE A 278 6.34 7.45 -8.25
C ILE A 278 5.95 7.62 -6.80
N GLU A 279 4.97 8.48 -6.51
CA GLU A 279 4.53 8.88 -5.16
C GLU A 279 3.03 8.58 -4.95
N GLY A 280 2.40 7.78 -5.83
CA GLY A 280 1.02 7.36 -5.63
C GLY A 280 0.54 6.34 -6.67
N ILE A 281 -0.45 5.53 -6.28
CA ILE A 281 -1.02 4.46 -7.10
C ILE A 281 -2.50 4.31 -6.82
N SER A 282 -3.30 4.08 -7.87
CA SER A 282 -4.72 3.76 -7.70
C SER A 282 -5.20 2.73 -8.72
N THR A 283 -6.13 1.88 -8.30
CA THR A 283 -6.89 0.99 -9.17
C THR A 283 -8.26 0.72 -8.56
N THR A 284 -9.26 0.51 -9.41
CA THR A 284 -10.62 0.12 -9.02
C THR A 284 -10.97 -1.31 -9.44
N ASN A 285 -10.11 -1.96 -10.22
CA ASN A 285 -10.36 -3.29 -10.77
C ASN A 285 -9.15 -4.25 -10.67
N GLY A 286 -7.99 -3.78 -10.19
CA GLY A 286 -6.77 -4.59 -10.05
C GLY A 286 -6.06 -4.92 -11.37
N LEU A 287 -6.54 -4.37 -12.50
CA LEU A 287 -5.97 -4.57 -13.84
C LEU A 287 -5.47 -3.25 -14.42
N ASP A 288 -6.29 -2.20 -14.34
CA ASP A 288 -5.97 -0.86 -14.82
C ASP A 288 -5.49 0.00 -13.66
N TYR A 289 -4.35 0.65 -13.84
CA TYR A 289 -3.68 1.41 -12.80
C TYR A 289 -3.40 2.82 -13.26
N PHE A 290 -3.64 3.75 -12.34
CA PHE A 290 -3.07 5.08 -12.39
C PHE A 290 -1.87 5.15 -11.43
N LEU A 291 -0.83 5.87 -11.84
CA LEU A 291 0.32 6.23 -11.02
C LEU A 291 0.58 7.72 -11.14
N ILE A 292 1.15 8.32 -10.11
CA ILE A 292 1.57 9.72 -10.15
C ILE A 292 3.03 9.84 -9.71
N ASN A 293 3.75 10.83 -10.23
CA ASN A 293 5.13 11.10 -9.87
C ASN A 293 5.35 12.57 -9.52
N GLU A 294 6.24 12.85 -8.56
CA GLU A 294 6.68 14.20 -8.25
C GLU A 294 7.53 14.80 -9.38
N GLY A 295 7.49 16.13 -9.49
CA GLY A 295 8.39 16.90 -10.33
C GLY A 295 9.70 17.18 -9.58
N PHE A 296 10.84 16.89 -10.21
CA PHE A 296 12.13 17.20 -9.63
C PHE A 296 13.21 17.48 -10.67
N THR A 297 14.27 18.18 -10.26
CA THR A 297 15.45 18.43 -11.12
C THR A 297 16.72 17.87 -10.50
N LYS A 298 17.46 17.04 -11.27
CA LYS A 298 18.78 16.51 -10.87
C LYS A 298 19.82 16.83 -11.94
N LYS A 299 20.98 17.37 -11.53
CA LYS A 299 22.06 17.85 -12.42
C LYS A 299 22.44 16.90 -13.57
N LEU A 300 22.44 15.59 -13.34
CA LEU A 300 22.81 14.57 -14.34
C LEU A 300 21.63 13.96 -15.12
N ILE A 301 20.41 14.09 -14.61
CA ILE A 301 19.19 13.47 -15.18
C ILE A 301 18.36 14.52 -15.94
N GLY A 302 18.53 15.80 -15.60
CA GLY A 302 17.66 16.88 -16.05
C GLY A 302 16.44 17.03 -15.14
N THR A 303 15.41 17.66 -15.69
CA THR A 303 14.11 17.83 -15.04
C THR A 303 13.19 16.69 -15.44
N ILE A 304 12.59 16.05 -14.44
CA ILE A 304 11.43 15.16 -14.60
C ILE A 304 10.24 15.97 -14.12
N GLN A 305 9.24 16.16 -14.98
CA GLN A 305 8.00 16.84 -14.59
C GLN A 305 7.09 15.88 -13.82
N GLN A 306 6.20 16.44 -13.02
CA GLN A 306 5.08 15.76 -12.42
C GLN A 306 4.13 15.22 -13.52
N GLN A 307 3.81 13.93 -13.47
CA GLN A 307 2.95 13.30 -14.47
C GLN A 307 1.97 12.31 -13.84
N LEU A 308 0.81 12.19 -14.47
CA LEU A 308 -0.11 11.08 -14.30
C LEU A 308 0.21 10.02 -15.36
N HIS A 309 0.38 8.77 -14.94
CA HIS A 309 0.59 7.63 -15.82
C HIS A 309 -0.58 6.66 -15.72
N PHE A 310 -0.94 6.07 -16.85
CA PHE A 310 -1.91 4.99 -16.93
C PHE A 310 -1.30 3.78 -17.63
N PHE A 311 -1.53 2.58 -17.09
CA PHE A 311 -1.21 1.31 -17.74
C PHE A 311 -2.22 0.23 -17.37
N SER A 312 -2.27 -0.85 -18.16
CA SER A 312 -3.06 -2.04 -17.87
C SER A 312 -2.17 -3.26 -17.70
N LEU A 313 -2.53 -4.12 -16.75
CA LEU A 313 -1.97 -5.47 -16.58
C LEU A 313 -2.69 -6.50 -17.44
N ASP A 314 -3.80 -6.13 -18.09
CA ASP A 314 -4.47 -7.01 -19.03
C ASP A 314 -3.57 -7.22 -20.27
N VAL A 315 -3.23 -8.48 -20.50
CA VAL A 315 -2.41 -8.94 -21.63
C VAL A 315 -3.26 -9.51 -22.77
N SER A 316 -4.58 -9.38 -22.67
CA SER A 316 -5.49 -9.73 -23.76
C SER A 316 -5.17 -8.85 -24.98
N PRO A 317 -5.10 -9.41 -26.21
CA PRO A 317 -4.89 -8.61 -27.40
C PRO A 317 -6.01 -7.59 -27.53
N LYS A 318 -5.64 -6.30 -27.56
CA LYS A 318 -6.52 -5.20 -27.94
C LYS A 318 -6.70 -5.17 -29.45
#